data_AF-A0A426ZQE9-F1
#
_entry.id   AF-A0A426ZQE9-F1
#
_cell.length_a   1.000
_cell.length_b   1.000
_cell.length_c   1.000
_cell.angle_alpha   90.00
_cell.angle_beta   90.00
_cell.angle_gamma   90.00
#
_symmetry.space_group_name_H-M   'P 1'
#
loop_
_entity.id
_entity.type
_entity.pdbx_description
1 polymer ?
#
loop_
_entity_poly.entity_id
_entity_poly.type
_entity_poly.pdbx_seq_one_letter_code
_entity_poly.pdbx_strand_id
1 'polypeptide(L)'
;MKNISLSLTYYLCVYVAIKHADWNASKIREKLCHDTEAHAASVRGVKLSELKSSYEKKITEALVQPVESLFDSAAQDIWASIRKLYRHETENAISRYSSSLTGFELDQSTFDKMMADLKNYARGVVVRKIREEAGKVLIHMKDRFSTVFSHDKYSMPRVWTGKEDVRKITEEARAVALKLLAAMAAIRLDDQSDKIENILSSSLMDGPVIKNRTIEASRDPLASSTWEGVAPENTVITPVQCKSIWKQFKVETEYIVSEAISSQEAFKHRNSWLPPPWAIVTIAILGFNEFMMLLRNPLYLVILFILFILSRVVWYELNIAGEFQNGTLSGLLAISTRFLPSVLNILRRVAGEGNRHHQAAQSSQQALPSPAHTPRNQMQRRFSSSSFSSSNTKILRHSDAGPSSESVAESKSSPICH
;
A
#
# COMPACT_ATOMS: atom_id res chain seq x y z
N MET A 1 -52.50 -13.07 -36.71
CA MET A 1 -52.07 -13.33 -38.11
C MET A 1 -52.68 -14.60 -38.72
N LYS A 2 -52.56 -15.80 -38.11
CA LYS A 2 -53.07 -17.09 -38.63
C LYS A 2 -54.40 -17.00 -39.43
N ASN A 3 -55.47 -16.46 -38.83
CA ASN A 3 -56.80 -16.35 -39.47
C ASN A 3 -56.86 -15.53 -40.78
N ILE A 4 -55.97 -14.55 -40.99
CA ILE A 4 -56.02 -13.66 -42.16
C ILE A 4 -55.46 -14.37 -43.41
N SER A 5 -54.36 -15.12 -43.25
CA SER A 5 -53.77 -15.94 -44.32
C SER A 5 -54.72 -17.07 -44.77
N LEU A 6 -55.37 -17.72 -43.80
CA LEU A 6 -56.39 -18.74 -44.06
C LEU A 6 -57.61 -18.19 -44.81
N SER A 7 -58.07 -16.98 -44.49
CA SER A 7 -59.22 -16.36 -45.18
C SER A 7 -58.92 -16.04 -46.66
N LEU A 8 -57.80 -15.37 -46.94
CA LEU A 8 -57.41 -15.02 -48.32
C LEU A 8 -57.19 -16.25 -49.20
N THR A 9 -56.55 -17.29 -48.67
CA THR A 9 -56.35 -18.56 -49.39
C THR A 9 -57.61 -19.43 -49.46
N TYR A 10 -58.64 -19.18 -48.64
CA TYR A 10 -59.95 -19.80 -48.82
C TYR A 10 -60.66 -19.18 -50.04
N TYR A 11 -60.77 -17.84 -50.08
CA TYR A 11 -61.46 -17.12 -51.14
C TYR A 11 -60.88 -17.36 -52.56
N LEU A 12 -59.55 -17.30 -52.74
CA LEU A 12 -58.96 -17.58 -54.07
C LEU A 12 -59.19 -19.02 -54.54
N CYS A 13 -59.24 -19.98 -53.62
CA CYS A 13 -59.31 -21.41 -53.96
C CYS A 13 -60.73 -21.87 -54.33
N VAL A 14 -61.76 -21.32 -53.67
CA VAL A 14 -63.16 -21.64 -53.97
C VAL A 14 -63.55 -21.19 -55.38
N TYR A 15 -62.93 -20.12 -55.90
CA TYR A 15 -63.23 -19.58 -57.23
C TYR A 15 -62.67 -20.39 -58.41
N VAL A 16 -61.84 -21.41 -58.15
CA VAL A 16 -61.14 -22.22 -59.18
C VAL A 16 -61.58 -23.70 -59.18
N ALA A 17 -62.60 -24.05 -58.38
CA ALA A 17 -63.13 -25.41 -58.28
C ALA A 17 -64.04 -25.79 -59.48
N ILE A 18 -63.43 -26.02 -60.65
CA ILE A 18 -64.14 -26.50 -61.86
C ILE A 18 -64.60 -27.94 -61.65
N LYS A 19 -65.92 -28.19 -61.70
CA LYS A 19 -66.60 -29.49 -61.43
C LYS A 19 -66.34 -30.62 -62.45
N HIS A 20 -65.19 -30.64 -63.11
CA HIS A 20 -64.85 -31.63 -64.14
C HIS A 20 -63.41 -32.15 -64.09
N ALA A 21 -62.65 -31.82 -63.04
CA ALA A 21 -61.36 -32.44 -62.76
C ALA A 21 -61.09 -32.41 -61.24
N ASP A 22 -60.52 -33.50 -60.70
CA ASP A 22 -60.28 -33.70 -59.26
C ASP A 22 -59.07 -32.91 -58.73
N TRP A 23 -59.15 -31.57 -58.81
CA TRP A 23 -58.12 -30.65 -58.29
C TRP A 23 -58.15 -30.59 -56.76
N ASN A 24 -57.62 -31.62 -56.10
CA ASN A 24 -57.48 -31.62 -54.64
C ASN A 24 -56.41 -30.60 -54.19
N ALA A 25 -56.86 -29.45 -53.68
CA ALA A 25 -56.00 -28.40 -53.14
C ALA A 25 -55.36 -28.74 -51.77
N SER A 26 -55.70 -29.87 -51.12
CA SER A 26 -55.19 -30.19 -49.77
C SER A 26 -53.65 -30.20 -49.73
N LYS A 27 -53.01 -30.89 -50.67
CA LYS A 27 -51.55 -30.99 -50.78
C LYS A 27 -50.84 -29.63 -50.91
N ILE A 28 -51.49 -28.65 -51.53
CA ILE A 28 -50.96 -27.28 -51.64
C ILE A 28 -51.15 -26.52 -50.32
N ARG A 29 -52.30 -26.71 -49.64
CA ARG A 29 -52.55 -26.13 -48.31
C ARG A 29 -51.65 -26.71 -47.23
N GLU A 30 -51.46 -28.02 -47.22
CA GLU A 30 -50.54 -28.76 -46.33
C GLU A 30 -49.12 -28.24 -46.50
N LYS A 31 -48.62 -28.15 -47.76
CA LYS A 31 -47.31 -27.57 -48.04
C LYS A 31 -47.21 -26.12 -47.57
N LEU A 32 -48.18 -25.26 -47.91
CA LEU A 32 -48.16 -23.85 -47.51
C LEU A 32 -48.22 -23.69 -45.98
N CYS A 33 -48.95 -24.54 -45.27
CA CYS A 33 -48.98 -24.55 -43.80
C CYS A 33 -47.60 -24.92 -43.25
N HIS A 34 -46.99 -25.99 -43.75
CA HIS A 34 -45.65 -26.42 -43.35
C HIS A 34 -44.57 -25.37 -43.65
N ASP A 35 -44.56 -24.80 -44.86
CA ASP A 35 -43.63 -23.74 -45.27
C ASP A 35 -43.81 -22.48 -44.35
N THR A 36 -45.06 -22.14 -44.01
CA THR A 36 -45.38 -21.01 -43.11
C THR A 36 -44.96 -21.29 -41.67
N GLU A 37 -45.18 -22.50 -41.16
CA GLU A 37 -44.82 -22.91 -39.81
C GLU A 37 -43.30 -23.04 -39.63
N ALA A 38 -42.59 -23.58 -40.62
CA ALA A 38 -41.13 -23.62 -40.65
C ALA A 38 -40.53 -22.20 -40.68
N HIS A 39 -41.09 -21.30 -41.50
CA HIS A 39 -40.67 -19.89 -41.51
C HIS A 39 -40.96 -19.20 -40.17
N ALA A 40 -42.16 -19.38 -39.60
CA ALA A 40 -42.52 -18.82 -38.29
C ALA A 40 -41.65 -19.37 -37.15
N ALA A 41 -41.29 -20.65 -37.18
CA ALA A 41 -40.35 -21.26 -36.23
C ALA A 41 -38.94 -20.69 -36.35
N SER A 42 -38.45 -20.49 -37.58
CA SER A 42 -37.16 -19.84 -37.86
C SER A 42 -37.11 -18.41 -37.34
N VAL A 43 -38.11 -17.57 -37.70
CA VAL A 43 -38.20 -16.18 -37.23
C VAL A 43 -38.36 -16.11 -35.70
N ARG A 44 -39.15 -17.00 -35.09
CA ARG A 44 -39.24 -17.12 -33.62
C ARG A 44 -37.86 -17.42 -33.02
N GLY A 45 -37.13 -18.40 -33.56
CA GLY A 45 -35.79 -18.77 -33.08
C GLY A 45 -34.80 -17.61 -33.10
N VAL A 46 -34.77 -16.83 -34.19
CA VAL A 46 -33.94 -15.62 -34.30
C VAL A 46 -34.36 -14.55 -33.27
N LYS A 47 -35.66 -14.29 -33.10
CA LYS A 47 -36.11 -13.28 -32.14
C LYS A 47 -35.93 -13.69 -30.68
N LEU A 48 -35.96 -14.99 -30.36
CA LEU A 48 -35.59 -15.49 -29.03
C LEU A 48 -34.09 -15.34 -28.76
N SER A 49 -33.21 -15.56 -29.74
CA SER A 49 -31.76 -15.40 -29.53
C SER A 49 -31.34 -13.93 -29.42
N GLU A 50 -31.94 -13.04 -30.22
CA GLU A 50 -31.82 -11.58 -30.04
C GLU A 50 -32.28 -11.14 -28.64
N LEU A 51 -33.43 -11.64 -28.17
CA LEU A 51 -33.98 -11.31 -26.86
C LEU A 51 -33.09 -11.82 -25.72
N LYS A 52 -32.64 -13.08 -25.79
CA LYS A 52 -31.71 -13.67 -24.81
C LYS A 52 -30.43 -12.83 -24.71
N SER A 53 -29.78 -12.52 -25.83
CA SER A 53 -28.58 -11.68 -25.88
C SER A 53 -28.82 -10.27 -25.32
N SER A 54 -29.99 -9.67 -25.58
CA SER A 54 -30.35 -8.37 -25.01
C SER A 54 -30.45 -8.39 -23.48
N TYR A 55 -31.01 -9.46 -22.90
CA TYR A 55 -31.11 -9.61 -21.44
C TYR A 55 -29.79 -10.04 -20.79
N GLU A 56 -29.00 -10.91 -21.43
CA GLU A 56 -27.64 -11.27 -21.02
C GLU A 56 -26.71 -10.04 -20.98
N LYS A 57 -26.83 -9.13 -21.95
CA LYS A 57 -26.11 -7.84 -21.90
C LYS A 57 -26.57 -6.97 -20.73
N LYS A 58 -27.88 -6.70 -20.60
CA LYS A 58 -28.43 -5.84 -19.54
C LYS A 58 -28.10 -6.33 -18.13
N ILE A 59 -28.19 -7.65 -17.90
CA ILE A 59 -27.89 -8.23 -16.59
C ILE A 59 -26.38 -8.22 -16.30
N THR A 60 -25.53 -8.25 -17.33
CA THR A 60 -24.08 -8.02 -17.16
C THR A 60 -23.80 -6.58 -16.75
N GLU A 61 -24.38 -5.61 -17.45
CA GLU A 61 -24.23 -4.18 -17.16
C GLU A 61 -24.72 -3.83 -15.74
N ALA A 62 -25.86 -4.38 -15.32
CA ALA A 62 -26.44 -4.17 -13.99
C ALA A 62 -25.67 -4.86 -12.84
N LEU A 63 -24.95 -5.96 -13.10
CA LEU A 63 -24.24 -6.72 -12.05
C LEU A 63 -22.76 -6.38 -11.93
N VAL A 64 -22.05 -6.04 -13.02
CA VAL A 64 -20.58 -5.88 -12.98
C VAL A 64 -20.14 -4.66 -12.17
N GLN A 65 -20.60 -3.45 -12.52
CA GLN A 65 -20.16 -2.22 -11.86
C GLN A 65 -20.54 -2.14 -10.36
N PRO A 66 -21.73 -2.59 -9.93
CA PRO A 66 -22.07 -2.57 -8.51
C PRO A 66 -21.33 -3.67 -7.72
N VAL A 67 -20.93 -4.79 -8.34
CA VAL A 67 -20.05 -5.78 -7.68
C VAL A 67 -18.63 -5.26 -7.49
N GLU A 68 -18.07 -4.51 -8.46
CA GLU A 68 -16.76 -3.82 -8.31
C GLU A 68 -16.78 -2.87 -7.11
N SER A 69 -17.69 -1.90 -7.13
CA SER A 69 -17.79 -0.89 -6.05
C SER A 69 -18.11 -1.47 -4.66
N LEU A 70 -18.71 -2.66 -4.57
CA LEU A 70 -18.89 -3.35 -3.29
C LEU A 70 -17.58 -3.92 -2.72
N PHE A 71 -16.63 -4.31 -3.57
CA PHE A 71 -15.28 -4.65 -3.12
C PHE A 71 -14.46 -3.41 -2.78
N ASP A 72 -14.52 -2.34 -3.59
CA ASP A 72 -13.80 -1.08 -3.33
C ASP A 72 -14.27 -0.39 -2.04
N SER A 73 -15.59 -0.36 -1.81
CA SER A 73 -16.18 0.17 -0.58
C SER A 73 -15.79 -0.64 0.66
N ALA A 74 -15.42 -1.91 0.49
CA ALA A 74 -14.99 -2.87 1.50
C ALA A 74 -15.74 -2.73 2.84
N ALA A 75 -17.07 -2.71 2.76
CA ALA A 75 -17.96 -2.74 3.91
C ALA A 75 -17.76 -4.03 4.74
N GLN A 76 -18.12 -4.01 6.02
CA GLN A 76 -17.95 -5.14 6.93
C GLN A 76 -18.54 -6.46 6.39
N ASP A 77 -19.70 -6.36 5.72
CA ASP A 77 -20.49 -7.51 5.23
C ASP A 77 -20.62 -7.50 3.70
N ILE A 78 -19.50 -7.46 2.96
CA ILE A 78 -19.45 -7.47 1.48
C ILE A 78 -20.41 -8.52 0.89
N TRP A 79 -20.41 -9.74 1.44
CA TRP A 79 -21.23 -10.85 0.98
C TRP A 79 -22.74 -10.67 1.21
N ALA A 80 -23.17 -9.93 2.23
CA ALA A 80 -24.59 -9.63 2.44
C ALA A 80 -25.07 -8.62 1.36
N SER A 81 -24.25 -7.61 1.08
CA SER A 81 -24.52 -6.61 0.03
C SER A 81 -24.54 -7.24 -1.36
N ILE A 82 -23.56 -8.09 -1.70
CA ILE A 82 -23.53 -8.81 -2.99
C ILE A 82 -24.76 -9.72 -3.14
N ARG A 83 -25.16 -10.47 -2.08
CA ARG A 83 -26.36 -11.32 -2.14
C ARG A 83 -27.65 -10.51 -2.33
N LYS A 84 -27.78 -9.35 -1.69
CA LYS A 84 -28.94 -8.45 -1.85
C LYS A 84 -29.02 -7.90 -3.27
N LEU A 85 -27.90 -7.38 -3.80
CA LEU A 85 -27.76 -6.88 -5.17
C LEU A 85 -28.10 -7.96 -6.20
N TYR A 86 -27.41 -9.11 -6.13
CA TYR A 86 -27.58 -10.21 -7.06
C TYR A 86 -29.03 -10.71 -7.09
N ARG A 87 -29.66 -10.86 -5.91
CA ARG A 87 -31.07 -11.25 -5.83
C ARG A 87 -31.97 -10.24 -6.51
N HIS A 88 -31.84 -8.95 -6.16
CA HIS A 88 -32.69 -7.89 -6.70
C HIS A 88 -32.61 -7.80 -8.24
N GLU A 89 -31.40 -7.70 -8.79
CA GLU A 89 -31.25 -7.57 -10.25
C GLU A 89 -31.58 -8.85 -11.00
N THR A 90 -31.34 -10.03 -10.42
CA THR A 90 -31.72 -11.30 -11.06
C THR A 90 -33.24 -11.48 -11.07
N GLU A 91 -33.96 -11.14 -9.99
CA GLU A 91 -35.43 -11.19 -9.92
C GLU A 91 -36.09 -10.14 -10.84
N ASN A 92 -35.51 -8.93 -10.90
CA ASN A 92 -35.88 -7.85 -11.81
C ASN A 92 -35.69 -8.23 -13.29
N ALA A 93 -34.57 -8.88 -13.63
CA ALA A 93 -34.30 -9.37 -14.98
C ALA A 93 -35.19 -10.56 -15.36
N ILE A 94 -35.37 -11.53 -14.45
CA ILE A 94 -36.22 -12.72 -14.63
C ILE A 94 -37.68 -12.33 -14.87
N SER A 95 -38.24 -11.41 -14.09
CA SER A 95 -39.63 -10.96 -14.26
C SER A 95 -39.85 -10.26 -15.61
N ARG A 96 -38.95 -9.35 -16.01
CA ARG A 96 -39.00 -8.68 -17.32
C ARG A 96 -38.81 -9.65 -18.49
N TYR A 97 -37.86 -10.58 -18.39
CA TYR A 97 -37.63 -11.59 -19.43
C TYR A 97 -38.81 -12.55 -19.58
N SER A 98 -39.38 -13.02 -18.46
CA SER A 98 -40.63 -13.80 -18.42
C SER A 98 -41.77 -13.08 -19.16
N SER A 99 -42.04 -11.81 -18.82
CA SER A 99 -43.06 -11.00 -19.51
C SER A 99 -42.75 -10.70 -21.00
N SER A 100 -41.49 -10.86 -21.42
CA SER A 100 -41.09 -10.76 -22.83
C SER A 100 -41.28 -12.09 -23.58
N LEU A 101 -41.08 -13.22 -22.90
CA LEU A 101 -41.18 -14.57 -23.47
C LEU A 101 -42.62 -15.05 -23.66
N THR A 102 -43.56 -14.62 -22.82
CA THR A 102 -44.98 -15.03 -22.92
C THR A 102 -45.62 -14.69 -24.27
N GLY A 103 -45.14 -13.65 -24.95
CA GLY A 103 -45.61 -13.25 -26.29
C GLY A 103 -45.25 -14.18 -27.45
N PHE A 104 -44.44 -15.23 -27.22
CA PHE A 104 -43.90 -16.08 -28.30
C PHE A 104 -44.62 -17.43 -28.51
N GLU A 105 -45.70 -17.74 -27.78
CA GLU A 105 -46.40 -19.05 -27.82
C GLU A 105 -45.41 -20.23 -27.63
N LEU A 106 -44.73 -20.27 -26.47
CA LEU A 106 -43.68 -21.24 -26.16
C LEU A 106 -44.21 -22.47 -25.41
N ASP A 107 -43.57 -23.62 -25.62
CA ASP A 107 -43.73 -24.78 -24.74
C ASP A 107 -43.13 -24.51 -23.36
N GLN A 108 -43.77 -25.04 -22.31
CA GLN A 108 -43.39 -24.82 -20.91
C GLN A 108 -41.94 -25.26 -20.62
N SER A 109 -41.50 -26.41 -21.14
CA SER A 109 -40.12 -26.87 -20.92
C SER A 109 -39.07 -25.98 -21.58
N THR A 110 -39.43 -25.37 -22.71
CA THR A 110 -38.56 -24.43 -23.45
C THR A 110 -38.52 -23.06 -22.77
N PHE A 111 -39.66 -22.61 -22.23
CA PHE A 111 -39.75 -21.41 -21.39
C PHE A 111 -38.90 -21.55 -20.12
N ASP A 112 -39.13 -22.61 -19.33
CA ASP A 112 -38.43 -22.84 -18.07
C ASP A 112 -36.92 -23.03 -18.27
N LYS A 113 -36.51 -23.70 -19.36
CA LYS A 113 -35.10 -23.78 -19.77
C LYS A 113 -34.50 -22.40 -20.04
N MET A 114 -35.19 -21.51 -20.75
CA MET A 114 -34.68 -20.16 -20.99
C MET A 114 -34.62 -19.31 -19.71
N MET A 115 -35.55 -19.50 -18.77
CA MET A 115 -35.49 -18.84 -17.46
C MET A 115 -34.30 -19.36 -16.62
N ALA A 116 -34.05 -20.67 -16.65
CA ALA A 116 -32.89 -21.28 -16.00
C ALA A 116 -31.56 -20.84 -16.64
N ASP A 117 -31.47 -20.79 -17.97
CA ASP A 117 -30.31 -20.28 -18.71
C ASP A 117 -29.94 -18.86 -18.24
N LEU A 118 -30.90 -17.92 -18.18
CA LEU A 118 -30.62 -16.54 -17.77
C LEU A 118 -30.17 -16.46 -16.29
N LYS A 119 -30.77 -17.26 -15.41
CA LYS A 119 -30.36 -17.34 -13.99
C LYS A 119 -28.95 -17.91 -13.82
N ASN A 120 -28.60 -18.94 -14.61
CA ASN A 120 -27.27 -19.54 -14.62
C ASN A 120 -26.23 -18.58 -15.22
N TYR A 121 -26.60 -17.82 -16.25
CA TYR A 121 -25.79 -16.74 -16.80
C TYR A 121 -25.52 -15.65 -15.75
N ALA A 122 -26.54 -15.22 -14.99
CA ALA A 122 -26.40 -14.26 -13.90
C ALA A 122 -25.40 -14.72 -12.83
N ARG A 123 -25.54 -15.96 -12.35
CA ARG A 123 -24.56 -16.59 -11.42
C ARG A 123 -23.17 -16.60 -12.06
N GLY A 124 -23.05 -16.98 -13.32
CA GLY A 124 -21.80 -17.02 -14.08
C GLY A 124 -21.09 -15.67 -14.22
N VAL A 125 -21.83 -14.57 -14.44
CA VAL A 125 -21.29 -13.20 -14.47
C VAL A 125 -20.70 -12.82 -13.12
N VAL A 126 -21.48 -12.99 -12.04
CA VAL A 126 -21.05 -12.63 -10.67
C VAL A 126 -19.86 -13.48 -10.23
N VAL A 127 -19.90 -14.80 -10.46
CA VAL A 127 -18.78 -15.72 -10.15
C VAL A 127 -17.51 -15.35 -10.92
N ARG A 128 -17.62 -15.00 -12.21
CA ARG A 128 -16.48 -14.52 -13.00
C ARG A 128 -15.92 -13.24 -12.41
N LYS A 129 -16.78 -12.27 -12.08
CA LYS A 129 -16.33 -10.97 -11.60
C LYS A 129 -15.69 -11.02 -10.21
N ILE A 130 -16.21 -11.86 -9.31
CA ILE A 130 -15.56 -12.14 -8.01
C ILE A 130 -14.15 -12.72 -8.21
N ARG A 131 -13.96 -13.62 -9.19
CA ARG A 131 -12.64 -14.20 -9.50
C ARG A 131 -11.65 -13.18 -10.07
N GLU A 132 -12.12 -12.18 -10.84
CA GLU A 132 -11.30 -11.06 -11.30
C GLU A 132 -10.83 -10.19 -10.12
N GLU A 133 -11.73 -9.81 -9.20
CA GLU A 133 -11.38 -8.95 -8.06
C GLU A 133 -10.55 -9.69 -6.99
N ALA A 134 -10.79 -10.98 -6.79
CA ALA A 134 -9.91 -11.84 -5.99
C ALA A 134 -8.51 -11.97 -6.62
N GLY A 135 -8.36 -11.81 -7.94
CA GLY A 135 -7.05 -11.67 -8.59
C GLY A 135 -6.29 -10.41 -8.17
N LYS A 136 -7.01 -9.36 -7.73
CA LYS A 136 -6.46 -8.10 -7.20
C LYS A 136 -6.35 -8.08 -5.67
N VAL A 137 -6.64 -9.18 -4.97
CA VAL A 137 -6.78 -9.24 -3.49
C VAL A 137 -5.65 -8.57 -2.71
N LEU A 138 -4.40 -8.64 -3.19
CA LEU A 138 -3.26 -8.01 -2.53
C LEU A 138 -3.34 -6.47 -2.52
N ILE A 139 -3.88 -5.86 -3.58
CA ILE A 139 -4.11 -4.42 -3.67
C ILE A 139 -5.20 -4.03 -2.66
N HIS A 140 -6.36 -4.69 -2.78
CA HIS A 140 -7.50 -4.53 -1.86
C HIS A 140 -7.11 -4.70 -0.37
N MET A 141 -6.25 -5.67 -0.05
CA MET A 141 -5.68 -5.86 1.30
C MET A 141 -4.77 -4.71 1.74
N LYS A 142 -3.92 -4.18 0.86
CA LYS A 142 -3.01 -3.07 1.16
C LYS A 142 -3.76 -1.75 1.35
N ASP A 143 -4.78 -1.51 0.54
CA ASP A 143 -5.63 -0.32 0.65
C ASP A 143 -6.44 -0.38 1.95
N ARG A 144 -7.05 -1.52 2.28
CA ARG A 144 -7.71 -1.68 3.59
C ARG A 144 -6.76 -1.60 4.77
N PHE A 145 -5.54 -2.16 4.68
CA PHE A 145 -4.51 -1.96 5.70
C PHE A 145 -4.18 -0.46 5.86
N SER A 146 -3.94 0.27 4.78
CA SER A 146 -3.61 1.70 4.82
C SER A 146 -4.78 2.55 5.36
N THR A 147 -6.04 2.23 5.05
CA THR A 147 -7.17 2.96 5.64
C THR A 147 -7.22 2.82 7.17
N VAL A 148 -7.01 1.62 7.72
CA VAL A 148 -7.06 1.39 9.18
C VAL A 148 -5.79 1.87 9.90
N PHE A 149 -4.63 1.69 9.26
CA PHE A 149 -3.33 2.03 9.82
C PHE A 149 -3.05 3.54 9.77
N SER A 150 -3.20 4.13 8.59
CA SER A 150 -2.78 5.50 8.28
C SER A 150 -3.83 6.57 8.65
N HIS A 151 -5.04 6.17 9.06
CA HIS A 151 -6.11 7.10 9.46
C HIS A 151 -6.66 6.77 10.86
N ASP A 152 -7.37 7.71 11.45
CA ASP A 152 -8.09 7.57 12.71
C ASP A 152 -9.57 7.17 12.52
N LYS A 153 -10.35 7.21 13.60
CA LYS A 153 -11.79 6.87 13.61
C LYS A 153 -12.68 7.87 12.86
N TYR A 154 -12.15 9.03 12.48
CA TYR A 154 -12.85 10.08 11.75
C TYR A 154 -12.31 10.22 10.31
N SER A 155 -11.56 9.22 9.83
CA SER A 155 -10.88 9.19 8.53
C SER A 155 -9.85 10.31 8.34
N MET A 156 -9.34 10.89 9.42
CA MET A 156 -8.26 11.88 9.36
C MET A 156 -6.89 11.18 9.37
N PRO A 157 -5.88 11.66 8.59
CA PRO A 157 -4.54 11.08 8.60
C PRO A 157 -3.92 11.06 10.01
N ARG A 158 -3.45 9.88 10.42
CA ARG A 158 -2.90 9.62 11.76
C ARG A 158 -1.49 10.19 11.90
N VAL A 159 -1.19 10.78 13.06
CA VAL A 159 0.14 11.34 13.38
C VAL A 159 0.71 10.60 14.60
N TRP A 160 1.92 10.06 14.47
CA TRP A 160 2.55 9.19 15.47
C TRP A 160 3.07 9.94 16.72
N THR A 161 2.14 10.46 17.52
CA THR A 161 2.39 11.32 18.70
C THR A 161 2.94 10.61 19.94
N GLY A 162 3.57 9.44 19.79
CA GLY A 162 4.16 8.68 20.90
C GLY A 162 3.18 7.95 21.82
N LYS A 163 1.95 8.45 21.99
CA LYS A 163 0.92 7.92 22.91
C LYS A 163 0.21 6.64 22.42
N GLU A 164 0.27 6.38 21.12
CA GLU A 164 -0.44 5.27 20.46
C GLU A 164 0.40 4.00 20.40
N ASP A 165 -0.22 2.83 20.55
CA ASP A 165 0.46 1.56 20.36
C ASP A 165 0.44 1.16 18.87
N VAL A 166 1.52 1.50 18.16
CA VAL A 166 1.72 1.16 16.75
C VAL A 166 1.67 -0.36 16.51
N ARG A 167 2.06 -1.19 17.48
CA ARG A 167 2.01 -2.65 17.34
C ARG A 167 0.57 -3.15 17.37
N LYS A 168 -0.24 -2.64 18.30
CA LYS A 168 -1.68 -2.94 18.36
C LYS A 168 -2.44 -2.42 17.14
N ILE A 169 -2.12 -1.22 16.65
CA ILE A 169 -2.71 -0.67 15.41
C ILE A 169 -2.30 -1.51 14.18
N THR A 170 -1.04 -1.99 14.15
CA THR A 170 -0.57 -2.93 13.11
C THR A 170 -1.34 -4.25 13.17
N GLU A 171 -1.61 -4.79 14.37
CA GLU A 171 -2.36 -6.02 14.57
C GLU A 171 -3.83 -5.87 14.13
N GLU A 172 -4.49 -4.77 14.49
CA GLU A 172 -5.86 -4.44 14.08
C GLU A 172 -5.97 -4.28 12.55
N ALA A 173 -5.08 -3.49 11.93
CA ALA A 173 -5.05 -3.31 10.48
C ALA A 173 -4.73 -4.62 9.73
N ARG A 174 -3.86 -5.47 10.29
CA ARG A 174 -3.59 -6.82 9.76
C ARG A 174 -4.81 -7.75 9.88
N ALA A 175 -5.53 -7.71 11.00
CA ALA A 175 -6.75 -8.50 11.18
C ALA A 175 -7.84 -8.11 10.16
N VAL A 176 -8.03 -6.81 9.89
CA VAL A 176 -8.97 -6.33 8.86
C VAL A 176 -8.55 -6.78 7.45
N ALA A 177 -7.27 -6.66 7.10
CA ALA A 177 -6.77 -7.16 5.81
C ALA A 177 -6.91 -8.69 5.67
N LEU A 178 -6.75 -9.44 6.77
CA LEU A 178 -6.92 -10.89 6.77
C LEU A 178 -8.39 -11.32 6.64
N LYS A 179 -9.33 -10.57 7.24
CA LYS A 179 -10.77 -10.75 7.01
C LYS A 179 -11.14 -10.54 5.54
N LEU A 180 -10.53 -9.56 4.87
CA LEU A 180 -10.74 -9.34 3.42
C LEU A 180 -10.20 -10.51 2.57
N LEU A 181 -9.04 -11.08 2.92
CA LEU A 181 -8.53 -12.31 2.30
C LEU A 181 -9.49 -13.50 2.52
N ALA A 182 -10.01 -13.67 3.74
CA ALA A 182 -11.02 -14.69 4.06
C ALA A 182 -12.35 -14.48 3.31
N ALA A 183 -12.73 -13.21 3.09
CA ALA A 183 -13.88 -12.82 2.29
C ALA A 183 -13.69 -13.20 0.81
N MET A 184 -12.53 -12.93 0.21
CA MET A 184 -12.24 -13.21 -1.20
C MET A 184 -11.85 -14.66 -1.51
N ALA A 185 -11.46 -15.47 -0.51
CA ALA A 185 -11.01 -16.84 -0.74
C ALA A 185 -12.08 -17.82 -1.25
N ALA A 186 -13.36 -17.58 -0.93
CA ALA A 186 -14.48 -18.43 -1.35
C ALA A 186 -15.76 -17.62 -1.62
N ILE A 187 -16.57 -18.09 -2.58
CA ILE A 187 -17.82 -17.49 -3.02
C ILE A 187 -18.97 -17.89 -2.10
N ARG A 188 -19.61 -16.89 -1.46
CA ARG A 188 -20.70 -17.09 -0.48
C ARG A 188 -22.04 -16.54 -0.98
N LEU A 189 -22.45 -16.99 -2.16
CA LEU A 189 -23.73 -16.60 -2.75
C LEU A 189 -24.92 -17.30 -2.06
N ASP A 190 -24.70 -18.56 -1.66
CA ASP A 190 -25.73 -19.51 -1.21
C ASP A 190 -25.77 -19.67 0.34
N ASP A 191 -25.38 -18.60 1.06
CA ASP A 191 -25.42 -18.44 2.54
C ASP A 191 -24.75 -19.53 3.39
N GLN A 192 -23.70 -20.17 2.85
CA GLN A 192 -22.94 -21.21 3.55
C GLN A 192 -21.96 -20.61 4.58
N SER A 193 -21.89 -21.22 5.77
CA SER A 193 -21.04 -20.78 6.88
C SER A 193 -19.66 -21.46 6.83
N ASP A 194 -18.67 -20.79 6.26
CA ASP A 194 -17.31 -21.31 6.16
C ASP A 194 -16.48 -21.14 7.45
N LYS A 195 -15.54 -22.04 7.69
CA LYS A 195 -14.53 -21.90 8.78
C LYS A 195 -13.27 -21.11 8.36
N ILE A 196 -13.24 -20.59 7.13
CA ILE A 196 -12.04 -19.99 6.49
C ILE A 196 -11.42 -18.87 7.34
N GLU A 197 -12.22 -17.92 7.83
CA GLU A 197 -11.70 -16.79 8.63
C GLU A 197 -11.01 -17.25 9.91
N ASN A 198 -11.60 -18.24 10.60
CA ASN A 198 -11.05 -18.80 11.84
C ASN A 198 -9.73 -19.57 11.58
N ILE A 199 -9.67 -20.33 10.47
CA ILE A 199 -8.46 -21.06 10.05
C ILE A 199 -7.34 -20.08 9.68
N LEU A 200 -7.65 -19.04 8.90
CA LEU A 200 -6.68 -18.01 8.53
C LEU A 200 -6.19 -17.23 9.75
N SER A 201 -7.10 -16.73 10.59
CA SER A 201 -6.75 -15.97 11.80
C SER A 201 -5.85 -16.77 12.74
N SER A 202 -6.25 -18.00 13.09
CA SER A 202 -5.47 -18.87 13.98
C SER A 202 -4.12 -19.30 13.40
N SER A 203 -4.01 -19.46 12.08
CA SER A 203 -2.77 -19.92 11.44
C SER A 203 -1.82 -18.80 10.97
N LEU A 204 -2.27 -17.54 10.89
CA LEU A 204 -1.51 -16.46 10.22
C LEU A 204 -1.33 -15.17 11.04
N MET A 205 -2.16 -14.92 12.06
CA MET A 205 -1.98 -13.80 13.00
C MET A 205 -1.02 -14.13 14.13
N ASP A 206 -0.99 -15.40 14.58
CA ASP A 206 0.02 -15.87 15.51
C ASP A 206 1.42 -15.60 14.95
N GLY A 207 2.20 -14.79 15.68
CA GLY A 207 3.56 -14.44 15.29
C GLY A 207 4.54 -15.61 15.44
N PRO A 208 5.86 -15.38 15.31
CA PRO A 208 6.90 -16.38 15.59
C PRO A 208 7.07 -16.63 17.10
N VAL A 209 5.96 -16.78 17.83
CA VAL A 209 5.95 -17.33 19.18
C VAL A 209 6.18 -18.82 19.05
N ILE A 210 7.27 -19.32 19.64
CA ILE A 210 7.51 -20.77 19.76
C ILE A 210 6.56 -21.31 20.82
N LYS A 211 5.27 -21.46 20.47
CA LYS A 211 4.31 -22.21 21.26
C LYS A 211 4.74 -23.67 21.20
N ASN A 212 5.17 -24.22 22.33
CA ASN A 212 5.61 -25.61 22.45
C ASN A 212 4.52 -26.52 21.90
N ARG A 213 4.79 -27.12 20.73
CA ARG A 213 3.76 -27.71 19.88
C ARG A 213 3.44 -29.11 20.36
N THR A 214 2.40 -29.24 21.18
CA THR A 214 1.83 -30.55 21.58
C THR A 214 1.59 -31.40 20.33
N ILE A 215 1.99 -32.66 20.40
CA ILE A 215 2.48 -33.44 19.24
C ILE A 215 1.36 -33.86 18.25
N GLU A 216 0.10 -33.56 18.55
CA GLU A 216 -1.08 -33.98 17.77
C GLU A 216 -1.38 -33.08 16.55
N ALA A 217 -0.74 -31.91 16.42
CA ALA A 217 -0.95 -30.94 15.33
C ALA A 217 -0.27 -31.35 14.00
N SER A 218 -0.61 -32.54 13.50
CA SER A 218 0.10 -33.32 12.47
C SER A 218 -0.20 -32.94 11.00
N ARG A 219 -1.10 -31.99 10.74
CA ARG A 219 -1.32 -31.41 9.40
C ARG A 219 -1.38 -29.89 9.48
N ASP A 220 -0.71 -29.21 8.55
CA ASP A 220 -0.84 -27.76 8.34
C ASP A 220 -2.13 -27.50 7.54
N PRO A 221 -3.14 -26.81 8.09
CA PRO A 221 -4.41 -26.59 7.40
C PRO A 221 -4.24 -25.74 6.13
N LEU A 222 -3.17 -24.95 6.04
CA LEU A 222 -2.84 -24.13 4.87
C LEU A 222 -1.92 -24.85 3.86
N ALA A 223 -1.61 -26.13 4.08
CA ALA A 223 -0.97 -27.00 3.09
C ALA A 223 -1.99 -27.78 2.24
N SER A 224 -3.28 -27.70 2.54
CA SER A 224 -4.35 -28.26 1.70
C SER A 224 -4.53 -27.48 0.40
N SER A 225 -4.85 -28.17 -0.69
CA SER A 225 -5.29 -27.55 -1.95
C SER A 225 -6.69 -26.95 -1.86
N THR A 226 -7.51 -27.47 -0.94
CA THR A 226 -8.97 -27.23 -0.89
C THR A 226 -9.40 -26.89 0.54
N TRP A 227 -10.39 -26.01 0.68
CA TRP A 227 -10.97 -25.65 1.97
C TRP A 227 -11.91 -26.75 2.50
N GLU A 228 -11.76 -27.10 3.78
CA GLU A 228 -12.68 -28.03 4.43
C GLU A 228 -14.07 -27.39 4.60
N GLY A 229 -15.10 -28.04 4.03
CA GLY A 229 -16.49 -27.56 4.05
C GLY A 229 -16.91 -26.70 2.86
N VAL A 230 -16.02 -26.37 1.92
CA VAL A 230 -16.35 -25.52 0.76
C VAL A 230 -16.29 -26.31 -0.55
N ALA A 231 -17.31 -26.16 -1.40
CA ALA A 231 -17.34 -26.78 -2.72
C ALA A 231 -16.22 -26.24 -3.64
N PRO A 232 -15.61 -27.08 -4.51
CA PRO A 232 -14.53 -26.65 -5.37
C PRO A 232 -14.94 -25.58 -6.39
N GLU A 233 -16.21 -25.53 -6.81
CA GLU A 233 -16.75 -24.47 -7.67
C GLU A 233 -16.71 -23.07 -7.01
N ASN A 234 -16.89 -23.03 -5.70
CA ASN A 234 -16.93 -21.80 -4.89
C ASN A 234 -15.54 -21.41 -4.34
N THR A 235 -14.54 -22.29 -4.43
CA THR A 235 -13.16 -21.94 -4.05
C THR A 235 -12.55 -21.02 -5.09
N VAL A 236 -12.00 -19.88 -4.65
CA VAL A 236 -11.36 -18.88 -5.53
C VAL A 236 -9.87 -18.74 -5.23
N ILE A 237 -9.50 -18.70 -3.95
CA ILE A 237 -8.10 -18.67 -3.50
C ILE A 237 -7.87 -19.90 -2.63
N THR A 238 -6.91 -20.74 -3.01
CA THR A 238 -6.56 -21.95 -2.23
C THR A 238 -5.89 -21.59 -0.89
N PRO A 239 -5.89 -22.49 0.11
CA PRO A 239 -5.19 -22.25 1.38
C PRO A 239 -3.69 -21.94 1.20
N VAL A 240 -3.03 -22.64 0.26
CA VAL A 240 -1.62 -22.41 -0.10
C VAL A 240 -1.40 -21.01 -0.69
N GLN A 241 -2.29 -20.55 -1.58
CA GLN A 241 -2.22 -19.19 -2.13
C GLN A 241 -2.49 -18.13 -1.06
N CYS A 242 -3.45 -18.35 -0.14
CA CYS A 242 -3.65 -17.43 0.98
C CYS A 242 -2.38 -17.28 1.84
N LYS A 243 -1.63 -18.37 2.02
CA LYS A 243 -0.36 -18.39 2.74
C LYS A 243 0.77 -17.66 2.01
N SER A 244 0.81 -17.66 0.67
CA SER A 244 1.78 -16.86 -0.10
C SER A 244 1.39 -15.39 -0.18
N ILE A 245 0.11 -15.09 -0.43
CA ILE A 245 -0.44 -13.72 -0.42
C ILE A 245 -0.20 -13.05 0.93
N TRP A 246 -0.43 -13.75 2.06
CA TRP A 246 -0.15 -13.20 3.39
C TRP A 246 1.33 -12.92 3.65
N LYS A 247 2.24 -13.74 3.10
CA LYS A 247 3.69 -13.47 3.18
C LYS A 247 4.05 -12.21 2.39
N GLN A 248 3.57 -12.10 1.15
CA GLN A 248 3.83 -10.94 0.30
C GLN A 248 3.24 -9.65 0.89
N PHE A 249 1.98 -9.68 1.32
CA PHE A 249 1.31 -8.60 2.02
C PHE A 249 2.10 -8.13 3.26
N LYS A 250 2.64 -9.05 4.07
CA LYS A 250 3.45 -8.68 5.23
C LYS A 250 4.75 -7.98 4.83
N VAL A 251 5.46 -8.45 3.81
CA VAL A 251 6.69 -7.80 3.30
C VAL A 251 6.38 -6.41 2.72
N GLU A 252 5.32 -6.27 1.94
CA GLU A 252 4.95 -4.98 1.32
C GLU A 252 4.39 -3.95 2.32
N THR A 253 3.89 -4.39 3.48
CA THR A 253 3.46 -3.50 4.59
C THR A 253 4.52 -3.29 5.66
N GLU A 254 5.61 -4.08 5.66
CA GLU A 254 6.66 -4.02 6.70
C GLU A 254 7.40 -2.67 6.71
N TYR A 255 7.60 -2.04 5.55
CA TYR A 255 8.21 -0.71 5.50
C TYR A 255 7.33 0.35 6.17
N ILE A 256 6.01 0.34 5.91
CA ILE A 256 5.04 1.30 6.47
C ILE A 256 4.99 1.18 8.00
N VAL A 257 4.99 -0.05 8.51
CA VAL A 257 5.03 -0.33 9.95
C VAL A 257 6.36 0.11 10.57
N SER A 258 7.49 -0.14 9.88
CA SER A 258 8.82 0.23 10.37
C SER A 258 9.03 1.76 10.39
N GLU A 259 8.51 2.46 9.38
CA GLU A 259 8.50 3.93 9.30
C GLU A 259 7.67 4.54 10.43
N ALA A 260 6.48 4.01 10.68
CA ALA A 260 5.64 4.42 11.81
C ALA A 260 6.35 4.24 13.16
N ILE A 261 6.95 3.07 13.41
CA ILE A 261 7.71 2.80 14.64
C ILE A 261 8.90 3.77 14.77
N SER A 262 9.70 3.93 13.71
CA SER A 262 10.83 4.87 13.68
C SER A 262 10.40 6.32 13.98
N SER A 263 9.27 6.76 13.41
CA SER A 263 8.72 8.09 13.69
C SER A 263 8.21 8.24 15.12
N GLN A 264 7.61 7.20 15.70
CA GLN A 264 7.20 7.17 17.11
C GLN A 264 8.40 7.23 18.06
N GLU A 265 9.46 6.48 17.76
CA GLU A 265 10.71 6.49 18.52
C GLU A 265 11.40 7.84 18.42
N ALA A 266 11.48 8.45 17.24
CA ALA A 266 11.99 9.80 17.03
C ALA A 266 11.18 10.86 17.81
N PHE A 267 9.85 10.77 17.81
CA PHE A 267 8.98 11.66 18.60
C PHE A 267 9.22 11.49 20.11
N LYS A 268 9.31 10.24 20.60
CA LYS A 268 9.62 9.91 21.99
C LYS A 268 10.99 10.45 22.40
N HIS A 269 12.01 10.27 21.57
CA HIS A 269 13.35 10.81 21.79
C HIS A 269 13.36 12.33 21.84
N ARG A 270 12.67 13.01 20.90
CA ARG A 270 12.51 14.46 20.88
C ARG A 270 11.84 15.00 22.15
N ASN A 271 10.83 14.31 22.68
CA ASN A 271 10.19 14.70 23.94
C ASN A 271 11.03 14.38 25.19
N SER A 272 11.93 13.39 25.11
CA SER A 272 12.89 13.07 26.19
C SER A 272 14.17 13.91 26.17
N TRP A 273 14.39 14.74 25.14
CA TRP A 273 15.54 15.62 25.02
C TRP A 273 15.38 16.85 25.93
N LEU A 274 15.50 16.62 27.24
CA LEU A 274 15.92 17.68 28.15
C LEU A 274 17.33 18.13 27.74
N PRO A 275 17.65 19.44 27.81
CA PRO A 275 19.04 19.87 27.67
C PRO A 275 19.91 19.16 28.72
N PRO A 276 21.18 18.82 28.42
CA PRO A 276 22.04 18.09 29.36
C PRO A 276 22.10 18.74 30.75
N PRO A 277 22.34 17.99 31.84
CA PRO A 277 22.37 18.56 33.19
C PRO A 277 23.32 19.74 33.36
N TRP A 278 24.48 19.72 32.69
CA TRP A 278 25.40 20.86 32.67
C TRP A 278 24.80 22.09 31.98
N ALA A 279 24.02 21.90 30.91
CA ALA A 279 23.37 22.97 30.17
C ALA A 279 22.24 23.62 30.99
N ILE A 280 21.46 22.80 31.72
CA ILE A 280 20.46 23.27 32.70
C ILE A 280 21.13 24.14 33.76
N VAL A 281 22.26 23.68 34.33
CA VAL A 281 23.02 24.44 35.33
C VAL A 281 23.58 25.75 34.73
N THR A 282 24.13 25.74 33.51
CA THR A 282 24.60 27.00 32.88
C THR A 282 23.47 27.98 32.59
N ILE A 283 22.29 27.50 32.17
CA ILE A 283 21.10 28.34 31.93
C ILE A 283 20.56 28.92 33.25
N ALA A 284 20.65 28.17 34.35
CA ALA A 284 20.26 28.65 35.68
C ALA A 284 21.22 29.70 36.26
N ILE A 285 22.51 29.66 35.89
CA ILE A 285 23.55 30.59 36.41
C ILE A 285 23.68 31.87 35.55
N LEU A 286 23.69 31.76 34.21
CA LEU A 286 23.76 32.91 33.29
C LEU A 286 22.39 33.52 32.95
N GLY A 287 21.31 32.77 33.16
CA GLY A 287 20.02 33.08 32.54
C GLY A 287 19.99 32.78 31.05
N PHE A 288 18.79 32.58 30.51
CA PHE A 288 18.60 32.13 29.13
C PHE A 288 19.11 33.12 28.07
N ASN A 289 19.00 34.43 28.32
CA ASN A 289 19.40 35.46 27.35
C ASN A 289 20.93 35.51 27.14
N GLU A 290 21.72 35.47 28.21
CA GLU A 290 23.19 35.46 28.09
C GLU A 290 23.71 34.12 27.57
N PHE A 291 23.08 33.00 27.95
CA PHE A 291 23.40 31.69 27.36
C PHE A 291 23.18 31.66 25.84
N MET A 292 22.09 32.26 25.35
CA MET A 292 21.83 32.40 23.91
C MET A 292 22.80 33.38 23.22
N MET A 293 23.25 34.43 23.91
CA MET A 293 24.30 35.34 23.41
C MET A 293 25.68 34.64 23.31
N LEU A 294 26.02 33.82 24.30
CA LEU A 294 27.23 32.99 24.34
C LEU A 294 27.25 31.96 23.20
N LEU A 295 26.12 31.28 22.94
CA LEU A 295 26.02 30.34 21.82
C LEU A 295 26.02 31.01 20.44
N ARG A 296 25.42 32.21 20.31
CA ARG A 296 25.26 32.90 19.02
C ARG A 296 26.53 33.62 18.55
N ASN A 297 27.46 33.97 19.45
CA ASN A 297 28.70 34.65 19.10
C ASN A 297 29.93 33.76 19.38
N PRO A 298 30.61 33.22 18.34
CA PRO A 298 31.68 32.25 18.51
C PRO A 298 32.92 32.81 19.24
N LEU A 299 33.10 34.14 19.28
CA LEU A 299 34.24 34.75 19.97
C LEU A 299 34.22 34.52 21.48
N TYR A 300 33.03 34.56 22.11
CA TYR A 300 32.95 34.30 23.56
C TYR A 300 33.23 32.84 23.91
N LEU A 301 32.85 31.89 23.04
CA LEU A 301 33.20 30.47 23.20
C LEU A 301 34.73 30.26 23.08
N VAL A 302 35.39 30.92 22.14
CA VAL A 302 36.86 30.87 22.01
C VAL A 302 37.55 31.50 23.22
N ILE A 303 37.07 32.65 23.71
CA ILE A 303 37.62 33.30 24.92
C ILE A 303 37.44 32.40 26.15
N LEU A 304 36.26 31.81 26.35
CA LEU A 304 35.98 30.90 27.46
C LEU A 304 36.85 29.63 27.38
N PHE A 305 37.05 29.08 26.18
CA PHE A 305 37.92 27.92 25.95
C PHE A 305 39.40 28.23 26.26
N ILE A 306 39.91 29.39 25.84
CA ILE A 306 41.25 29.86 26.18
C ILE A 306 41.38 30.06 27.70
N LEU A 307 40.38 30.70 28.33
CA LEU A 307 40.37 30.92 29.78
C LEU A 307 40.37 29.59 30.55
N PHE A 308 39.57 28.61 30.11
CA PHE A 308 39.55 27.26 30.67
C PHE A 308 40.89 26.53 30.53
N ILE A 309 41.56 26.63 29.38
CA ILE A 309 42.91 26.06 29.20
C ILE A 309 43.91 26.74 30.15
N LEU A 310 43.89 28.07 30.26
CA LEU A 310 44.77 28.80 31.15
C LEU A 310 44.51 28.44 32.63
N SER A 311 43.26 28.45 33.08
CA SER A 311 42.87 28.01 34.43
C SER A 311 43.28 26.55 34.69
N ARG A 312 43.16 25.67 33.69
CA ARG A 312 43.59 24.28 33.80
C ARG A 312 45.11 24.16 33.93
N VAL A 313 45.90 24.85 33.11
CA VAL A 313 47.37 24.85 33.21
C VAL A 313 47.80 25.40 34.58
N VAL A 314 47.21 26.52 35.01
CA VAL A 314 47.43 27.10 36.34
C VAL A 314 47.09 26.10 37.46
N TRP A 315 46.03 25.31 37.32
CA TRP A 315 45.63 24.27 38.29
C TRP A 315 46.55 23.03 38.34
N TYR A 316 47.29 22.72 37.26
CA TYR A 316 48.30 21.65 37.28
C TYR A 316 49.69 22.12 37.71
N GLU A 317 50.05 23.39 37.43
CA GLU A 317 51.31 24.01 37.88
C GLU A 317 51.26 24.39 39.37
N LEU A 318 50.13 24.92 39.86
CA LEU A 318 49.88 25.06 41.30
C LEU A 318 49.50 23.70 41.87
N ASN A 319 50.49 23.01 42.45
CA ASN A 319 50.29 21.79 43.21
C ASN A 319 49.58 22.09 44.56
N ILE A 320 48.29 22.41 44.47
CA ILE A 320 47.42 22.89 45.57
C ILE A 320 47.44 21.98 46.79
N ALA A 321 47.66 20.66 46.61
CA ALA A 321 47.77 19.71 47.72
C ALA A 321 49.03 19.91 48.59
N GLY A 322 50.09 20.52 48.06
CA GLY A 322 51.34 20.78 48.78
C GLY A 322 51.35 22.11 49.54
N GLU A 323 50.98 23.21 48.87
CA GLU A 323 51.20 24.56 49.42
C GLU A 323 50.14 24.99 50.46
N PHE A 324 48.94 24.40 50.43
CA PHE A 324 47.88 24.72 51.39
C PHE A 324 48.15 24.26 52.84
N GLN A 325 49.21 23.46 53.08
CA GLN A 325 49.67 23.16 54.45
C GLN A 325 50.20 24.40 55.19
N ASN A 326 50.66 25.43 54.46
CA ASN A 326 51.34 26.61 55.02
C ASN A 326 50.46 27.87 55.13
N GLY A 327 49.13 27.73 55.04
CA GLY A 327 48.17 28.80 55.32
C GLY A 327 47.77 29.67 54.12
N THR A 328 46.49 30.03 54.07
CA THR A 328 45.80 30.61 52.90
C THR A 328 46.32 32.00 52.46
N LEU A 329 46.81 32.82 53.39
CA LEU A 329 47.34 34.15 53.09
C LEU A 329 48.70 34.12 52.35
N SER A 330 49.51 33.09 52.59
CA SER A 330 50.85 32.98 51.97
C SER A 330 50.74 32.63 50.47
N GLY A 331 49.86 31.67 50.13
CA GLY A 331 49.62 31.25 48.75
C GLY A 331 49.14 32.39 47.84
N LEU A 332 48.21 33.23 48.31
CA LEU A 332 47.69 34.36 47.51
C LEU A 332 48.77 35.38 47.12
N LEU A 333 49.76 35.63 47.98
CA LEU A 333 50.89 36.52 47.70
C LEU A 333 51.96 35.86 46.80
N ALA A 334 52.19 34.56 46.95
CA ALA A 334 53.08 33.80 46.06
C ALA A 334 52.55 33.72 44.62
N ILE A 335 51.23 33.56 44.46
CA ILE A 335 50.55 33.53 43.15
C ILE A 335 50.69 34.86 42.42
N SER A 336 50.36 35.99 43.08
CA SER A 336 50.37 37.31 42.41
C SER A 336 51.77 37.73 41.95
N THR A 337 52.81 37.42 42.72
CA THR A 337 54.21 37.76 42.42
C THR A 337 54.83 36.91 41.31
N ARG A 338 54.37 35.66 41.10
CA ARG A 338 54.90 34.77 40.06
C ARG A 338 54.13 34.79 38.74
N PHE A 339 52.91 35.32 38.71
CA PHE A 339 52.08 35.36 37.51
C PHE A 339 52.67 36.28 36.41
N LEU A 340 53.02 37.52 36.77
CA LEU A 340 53.57 38.53 35.86
C LEU A 340 54.84 38.09 35.09
N PRO A 341 55.93 37.61 35.74
CA PRO A 341 57.13 37.21 35.01
C PRO A 341 56.91 35.99 34.10
N SER A 342 56.00 35.08 34.49
CA SER A 342 55.68 33.88 33.70
C SER A 342 54.95 34.24 32.40
N VAL A 343 53.94 35.10 32.47
CA VAL A 343 53.21 35.63 31.30
C VAL A 343 54.17 36.39 30.37
N LEU A 344 55.06 37.22 30.92
CA LEU A 344 56.04 37.98 30.13
C LEU A 344 57.04 37.07 29.39
N ASN A 345 57.49 35.97 30.01
CA ASN A 345 58.37 35.00 29.37
C ASN A 345 57.68 34.24 28.23
N ILE A 346 56.40 33.89 28.39
CA ILE A 346 55.61 33.23 27.32
C ILE A 346 55.43 34.19 26.14
N LEU A 347 55.07 35.46 26.39
CA LEU A 347 54.99 36.51 25.36
C LEU A 347 56.32 36.72 24.63
N ARG A 348 57.44 36.78 25.34
CA ARG A 348 58.78 36.87 24.73
C ARG A 348 59.14 35.65 23.89
N ARG A 349 58.75 34.45 24.31
CA ARG A 349 59.00 33.20 23.57
C ARG A 349 58.21 33.16 22.26
N VAL A 350 56.92 33.50 22.31
CA VAL A 350 56.07 33.60 21.11
C VAL A 350 56.57 34.69 20.14
N ALA A 351 57.01 35.85 20.65
CA ALA A 351 57.62 36.90 19.83
C ALA A 351 58.98 36.49 19.24
N GLY A 352 59.76 35.67 19.94
CA GLY A 352 61.08 35.19 19.50
C GLY A 352 60.99 34.11 18.41
N GLU A 353 60.09 33.14 18.55
CA GLU A 353 59.94 32.03 17.60
C GLU A 353 59.48 32.52 16.21
N GLY A 354 58.69 33.60 16.15
CA GLY A 354 58.21 34.19 14.90
C GLY A 354 59.31 34.68 13.94
N ASN A 355 60.51 34.98 14.45
CA ASN A 355 61.62 35.50 13.64
C ASN A 355 62.64 34.43 13.20
N ARG A 356 62.46 33.16 13.58
CA ARG A 356 63.46 32.10 13.33
C ARG A 356 63.31 31.37 12.00
N HIS A 357 62.18 31.53 11.29
CA HIS A 357 61.87 30.75 10.09
C HIS A 357 62.51 31.24 8.77
N HIS A 358 63.26 32.35 8.77
CA HIS A 358 63.79 32.97 7.54
C HIS A 358 65.25 32.64 7.18
N GLN A 359 65.98 31.80 7.94
CA GLN A 359 67.42 31.53 7.69
C GLN A 359 67.84 30.05 7.58
N ALA A 360 66.93 29.09 7.73
CA ALA A 360 67.28 27.66 7.74
C ALA A 360 67.18 26.99 6.34
N ALA A 361 67.75 27.60 5.29
CA ALA A 361 67.53 27.18 3.90
C ALA A 361 68.79 27.24 3.00
N GLN A 362 69.90 26.58 3.38
CA GLN A 362 71.07 26.32 2.51
C GLN A 362 71.97 25.19 3.06
N SER A 363 72.69 24.46 2.17
CA SER A 363 73.55 23.27 2.37
C SER A 363 72.85 21.98 2.86
N SER A 364 72.99 20.75 2.31
CA SER A 364 74.05 19.98 1.59
C SER A 364 74.98 19.16 2.52
N GLN A 365 75.40 17.89 2.26
CA GLN A 365 75.23 16.92 1.14
C GLN A 365 75.72 15.49 1.55
N GLN A 366 75.17 14.41 0.96
CA GLN A 366 75.78 13.08 0.54
C GLN A 366 76.72 12.24 1.49
N ALA A 367 76.90 10.90 1.41
CA ALA A 367 76.38 9.77 0.59
C ALA A 367 76.54 8.35 1.28
N LEU A 368 76.23 7.26 0.56
CA LEU A 368 76.18 5.80 0.92
C LEU A 368 77.53 5.04 0.69
N PRO A 369 77.71 3.68 0.79
CA PRO A 369 76.75 2.55 0.80
C PRO A 369 76.98 1.37 1.83
N SER A 370 76.16 0.31 1.71
CA SER A 370 76.09 -0.95 2.50
C SER A 370 76.94 -2.11 1.89
N PRO A 371 76.85 -3.42 2.29
CA PRO A 371 75.67 -4.30 2.48
C PRO A 371 75.67 -5.00 3.90
N ALA A 372 75.17 -6.21 4.23
CA ALA A 372 74.60 -7.36 3.48
C ALA A 372 73.73 -8.36 4.33
N HIS A 373 73.12 -9.32 3.61
CA HIS A 373 72.59 -10.67 3.98
C HIS A 373 71.57 -10.93 5.13
N THR A 374 70.41 -11.44 4.71
CA THR A 374 69.31 -12.09 5.46
C THR A 374 69.46 -13.64 5.43
N PRO A 375 68.81 -14.41 6.32
CA PRO A 375 67.42 -14.88 6.10
C PRO A 375 66.57 -15.02 7.39
N ARG A 376 65.29 -15.41 7.42
CA ARG A 376 64.08 -15.32 6.54
C ARG A 376 62.96 -16.15 7.22
N ASN A 377 61.68 -15.80 7.00
CA ASN A 377 60.43 -16.50 7.41
C ASN A 377 59.86 -15.99 8.76
N GLN A 378 58.53 -15.90 9.01
CA GLN A 378 57.30 -16.05 8.18
C GLN A 378 56.11 -15.45 9.01
N MET A 379 54.89 -15.15 8.55
CA MET A 379 54.23 -15.17 7.23
C MET A 379 53.05 -14.16 7.26
N GLN A 380 53.09 -13.12 6.41
CA GLN A 380 51.95 -12.59 5.61
C GLN A 380 50.74 -11.88 6.29
N ARG A 381 50.34 -10.65 5.90
CA ARG A 381 49.66 -10.15 4.64
C ARG A 381 48.15 -10.49 4.60
N ARG A 382 47.25 -9.73 3.95
CA ARG A 382 47.32 -8.51 3.09
C ARG A 382 46.00 -7.69 3.33
N PHE A 383 45.97 -6.36 3.21
CA PHE A 383 45.59 -5.55 2.03
C PHE A 383 44.32 -6.04 1.27
N SER A 384 43.45 -5.18 0.72
CA SER A 384 43.55 -3.72 0.45
C SER A 384 42.27 -2.95 0.79
N SER A 385 42.40 -1.62 0.90
CA SER A 385 41.32 -0.66 0.72
C SER A 385 40.90 -0.51 -0.75
N SER A 386 39.72 0.05 -0.99
CA SER A 386 39.44 0.84 -2.19
C SER A 386 38.61 2.07 -1.80
N SER A 387 38.81 3.19 -2.49
CA SER A 387 38.15 4.46 -2.23
C SER A 387 36.96 4.67 -3.17
N PHE A 388 35.98 5.47 -2.75
CA PHE A 388 34.91 5.95 -3.63
C PHE A 388 34.59 7.43 -3.39
N SER A 389 34.32 8.16 -4.46
CA SER A 389 34.07 9.60 -4.43
C SER A 389 32.63 9.93 -4.05
N SER A 390 32.44 10.99 -3.27
CA SER A 390 31.12 11.60 -3.02
C SER A 390 30.81 12.68 -4.06
N SER A 391 29.75 12.50 -4.85
CA SER A 391 29.25 13.48 -5.82
C SER A 391 28.13 14.35 -5.24
N ASN A 392 28.02 15.59 -5.74
CA ASN A 392 27.08 16.60 -5.24
C ASN A 392 25.60 16.18 -5.33
N THR A 393 24.85 16.41 -4.26
CA THR A 393 23.37 16.39 -4.27
C THR A 393 22.82 17.73 -4.78
N LYS A 394 22.24 17.75 -5.99
CA LYS A 394 21.45 18.88 -6.46
C LYS A 394 20.02 18.78 -5.90
N ILE A 395 19.63 19.74 -5.07
CA ILE A 395 18.24 19.91 -4.62
C ILE A 395 17.42 20.42 -5.81
N LEU A 396 16.43 19.65 -6.25
CA LEU A 396 15.38 20.14 -7.15
C LEU A 396 14.12 20.44 -6.34
N ARG A 397 13.89 21.72 -6.03
CA ARG A 397 12.55 22.18 -5.64
C ARG A 397 11.75 22.36 -6.93
N HIS A 398 10.56 21.76 -7.00
CA HIS A 398 9.50 22.29 -7.85
C HIS A 398 8.51 23.00 -6.94
N SER A 399 8.33 24.31 -7.16
CA SER A 399 7.35 25.11 -6.43
C SER A 399 5.98 25.05 -7.11
N ASP A 400 4.93 25.33 -6.34
CA ASP A 400 3.62 25.70 -6.87
C ASP A 400 3.70 26.86 -7.87
N ALA A 401 2.85 26.80 -8.89
CA ALA A 401 2.55 27.92 -9.79
C ALA A 401 1.16 27.78 -10.41
N GLY A 402 0.10 28.03 -9.62
CA GLY A 402 -1.06 28.74 -10.16
C GLY A 402 -0.66 30.19 -10.45
N PRO A 403 -1.38 30.93 -11.33
CA PRO A 403 -2.67 31.46 -10.90
C PRO A 403 -3.70 31.67 -12.06
N SER A 404 -4.69 32.52 -11.77
CA SER A 404 -5.51 33.32 -12.70
C SER A 404 -6.43 32.59 -13.68
N SER A 405 -7.69 32.48 -13.25
CA SER A 405 -8.88 32.67 -14.07
C SER A 405 -8.96 34.08 -14.70
N GLU A 406 -9.32 34.16 -15.98
CA GLU A 406 -10.09 35.23 -16.67
C GLU A 406 -10.53 34.60 -18.02
N SER A 407 -11.80 34.43 -18.39
CA SER A 407 -12.97 35.32 -18.55
C SER A 407 -13.21 35.73 -20.01
N VAL A 408 -14.35 35.30 -20.56
CA VAL A 408 -15.15 35.94 -21.62
C VAL A 408 -14.46 36.35 -22.95
N ALA A 409 -14.82 35.64 -24.03
CA ALA A 409 -14.99 36.24 -25.35
C ALA A 409 -16.12 35.53 -26.11
N GLU A 410 -17.19 36.26 -26.46
CA GLU A 410 -18.31 35.78 -27.27
C GLU A 410 -18.11 36.20 -28.73
N SER A 411 -18.27 35.28 -29.69
CA SER A 411 -18.55 35.63 -31.08
C SER A 411 -19.34 34.54 -31.80
N LYS A 412 -20.05 34.94 -32.87
CA LYS A 412 -21.10 34.17 -33.57
C LYS A 412 -20.73 33.90 -35.03
N SER A 413 -21.56 33.09 -35.69
CA SER A 413 -21.66 32.94 -37.16
C SER A 413 -20.59 32.05 -37.81
N SER A 414 -20.86 31.24 -38.84
CA SER A 414 -22.11 30.66 -39.39
C SER A 414 -21.78 29.52 -40.37
N PRO A 415 -22.75 28.68 -40.81
CA PRO A 415 -22.47 27.49 -41.62
C PRO A 415 -22.51 27.74 -43.14
N ILE A 416 -21.78 26.92 -43.89
CA ILE A 416 -22.06 26.60 -45.32
C ILE A 416 -21.88 25.07 -45.50
N CYS A 417 -22.77 24.45 -46.26
CA CYS A 417 -22.72 23.02 -46.60
C CYS A 417 -21.92 22.77 -47.88
N HIS A 418 -21.42 21.53 -48.03
CA HIS A 418 -21.54 20.81 -49.30
C HIS A 418 -21.60 19.30 -49.09
#